data_AF-A0A3R9NXJ3-F1
#
_entry.id   AF-A0A3R9NXJ3-F1
#
_cell.length_a   1.000
_cell.length_b   1.000
_cell.length_c   1.000
_cell.angle_alpha   90.00
_cell.angle_beta   90.00
_cell.angle_gamma   90.00
#
_symmetry.space_group_name_H-M   'P 1'
#
loop_
_entity.id
_entity.type
_entity.pdbx_description
1 polymer ?
#
loop_
_entity_poly.entity_id
_entity_poly.type
_entity_poly.pdbx_seq_one_letter_code
_entity_poly.pdbx_strand_id
1 'polypeptide(L)'
;MVHSQADVSVDPCQVLVESYAVNERMNQIVLEHLDSAAWRAKLPGSKGRTIAAIITHVHNIRRKWLRLSAPHLKLPAPLNRTNCTQKQARAALLESAARCSEMLADALSQPQSRVETFRRDGWAKPWPAGAAMFAYMISHDAHHRGQVCMLAHQLGFPLPTKATAGIWGWEKLWKECGFTHPR
;
A
#
# COMPACT_ATOMS: atom_id res chain seq x y z
N MET A 1 4.14 45.43 0.86
CA MET A 1 5.00 44.50 1.63
C MET A 1 4.72 43.11 1.12
N VAL A 2 5.71 42.51 0.46
CA VAL A 2 5.62 41.14 -0.06
C VAL A 2 5.86 40.22 1.14
N HIS A 3 4.82 39.54 1.63
CA HIS A 3 5.04 38.41 2.52
C HIS A 3 5.64 37.29 1.68
N SER A 4 6.96 37.22 1.68
CA SER A 4 7.68 35.99 1.37
C SER A 4 7.16 34.93 2.34
N GLN A 5 6.29 34.05 1.83
CA GLN A 5 6.20 32.72 2.42
C GLN A 5 7.62 32.15 2.29
N ALA A 6 8.28 31.99 3.43
CA ALA A 6 9.49 31.19 3.48
C ALA A 6 9.13 29.84 2.86
N ASP A 7 9.76 29.55 1.73
CA ASP A 7 9.69 28.26 1.07
C ASP A 7 10.21 27.23 2.07
N VAL A 8 9.30 26.61 2.81
CA VAL A 8 9.65 25.55 3.76
C VAL A 8 10.22 24.45 2.90
N SER A 9 11.54 24.33 2.90
CA SER A 9 12.26 23.35 2.10
C SER A 9 11.58 22.00 2.28
N VAL A 10 10.98 21.50 1.20
CA VAL A 10 10.28 20.23 1.20
C VAL A 10 11.31 19.14 1.48
N ASP A 11 11.17 18.43 2.60
CA ASP A 11 11.98 17.23 2.84
C ASP A 11 11.50 16.11 1.89
N PRO A 12 12.31 15.71 0.88
CA PRO A 12 11.91 14.68 -0.05
C PRO A 12 11.66 13.34 0.65
N CYS A 13 12.36 13.04 1.74
CA CYS A 13 12.18 11.80 2.49
C CYS A 13 10.79 11.75 3.11
N GLN A 14 10.35 12.84 3.73
CA GLN A 14 8.99 12.98 4.23
C GLN A 14 7.95 12.78 3.11
N VAL A 15 8.16 13.39 1.93
CA VAL A 15 7.22 13.26 0.80
C VAL A 15 7.09 11.81 0.31
N LEU A 16 8.17 11.03 0.34
CA LEU A 16 8.11 9.60 0.00
C LEU A 16 7.26 8.82 1.01
N VAL A 17 7.38 9.11 2.31
CA VAL A 17 6.55 8.47 3.35
C VAL A 17 5.07 8.85 3.17
N GLU A 18 4.78 10.13 2.94
CA GLU A 18 3.42 10.62 2.68
C GLU A 18 2.81 9.98 1.43
N SER A 19 3.59 9.87 0.35
CA SER A 19 3.18 9.22 -0.90
C SER A 19 2.83 7.74 -0.70
N TYR A 20 3.55 7.03 0.16
CA TYR A 20 3.23 5.64 0.49
C TYR A 20 1.91 5.52 1.27
N ALA A 21 1.64 6.45 2.20
CA ALA A 21 0.37 6.51 2.91
C ALA A 21 -0.81 6.80 1.94
N VAL A 22 -0.62 7.70 0.98
CA VAL A 22 -1.59 7.98 -0.09
C VAL A 22 -1.83 6.74 -0.97
N ASN A 23 -0.78 5.99 -1.31
CA ASN A 23 -0.92 4.71 -2.02
C ASN A 23 -1.76 3.69 -1.24
N GLU A 24 -1.62 3.61 0.09
CA GLU A 24 -2.51 2.78 0.91
C GLU A 24 -3.95 3.29 0.89
N ARG A 25 -4.17 4.60 0.97
CA ARG A 25 -5.52 5.18 0.91
C ARG A 25 -6.24 4.78 -0.37
N MET A 26 -5.53 4.70 -1.50
CA MET A 26 -6.09 4.18 -2.76
C MET A 26 -6.55 2.72 -2.65
N ASN A 27 -5.80 1.87 -1.95
CA ASN A 27 -6.22 0.47 -1.69
C ASN A 27 -7.51 0.44 -0.86
N GLN A 28 -7.63 1.33 0.13
CA GLN A 28 -8.83 1.44 0.96
C GLN A 28 -10.05 1.89 0.15
N ILE A 29 -9.90 2.86 -0.76
CA ILE A 29 -11.00 3.30 -1.64
C ILE A 29 -11.54 2.15 -2.49
N VAL A 30 -10.64 1.35 -3.07
CA VAL A 30 -11.01 0.16 -3.84
C VAL A 30 -11.79 -0.83 -2.98
N LEU A 31 -11.30 -1.13 -1.77
CA LEU A 31 -11.97 -2.06 -0.87
C LEU A 31 -13.25 -1.51 -0.23
N GLU A 32 -13.44 -0.19 -0.15
CA GLU A 32 -14.66 0.45 0.33
C GLU A 32 -15.81 0.31 -0.66
N HIS A 33 -15.51 0.34 -1.95
CA HIS A 33 -16.51 0.32 -3.03
C HIS A 33 -16.61 -1.02 -3.74
N LEU A 34 -15.77 -2.00 -3.37
CA LEU A 34 -15.85 -3.35 -3.89
C LEU A 34 -17.10 -4.06 -3.37
N ASP A 35 -17.91 -4.57 -4.29
CA ASP A 35 -19.06 -5.41 -3.95
C ASP A 35 -18.60 -6.68 -3.21
N SER A 36 -19.25 -6.96 -2.09
CA SER A 36 -18.95 -8.13 -1.26
C SER A 36 -19.08 -9.46 -2.01
N ALA A 37 -19.98 -9.55 -3.01
CA ALA A 37 -20.14 -10.75 -3.84
C ALA A 37 -18.90 -11.03 -4.70
N ALA A 38 -18.15 -9.99 -5.09
CA ALA A 38 -16.92 -10.13 -5.85
C ALA A 38 -15.76 -10.70 -5.03
N TRP A 39 -15.79 -10.57 -3.70
CA TRP A 39 -14.65 -10.85 -2.81
C TRP A 39 -14.03 -12.24 -3.01
N ARG A 40 -14.88 -13.26 -3.16
CA ARG A 40 -14.48 -14.66 -3.37
C ARG A 40 -14.91 -15.23 -4.72
N ALA A 41 -15.58 -14.44 -5.55
CA ALA A 41 -16.00 -14.89 -6.88
C ALA A 41 -14.78 -15.26 -7.74
N LYS A 42 -15.00 -16.17 -8.67
CA LYS A 42 -14.00 -16.65 -9.63
C LYS A 42 -14.58 -16.54 -11.02
N LEU A 43 -13.72 -16.20 -11.98
CA LEU A 43 -14.07 -16.31 -13.39
C LEU A 43 -14.30 -17.79 -13.73
N PRO A 44 -15.37 -18.13 -14.48
CA PRO A 44 -15.60 -19.49 -14.94
C PRO A 44 -14.36 -20.10 -15.60
N GLY A 45 -14.00 -21.33 -15.23
CA GLY A 45 -12.82 -22.03 -15.77
C GLY A 45 -11.45 -21.49 -15.32
N SER A 46 -11.38 -20.41 -14.54
CA SER A 46 -10.11 -19.81 -14.11
C SER A 46 -9.48 -20.54 -12.91
N LYS A 47 -8.17 -20.80 -13.00
CA LYS A 47 -7.32 -21.19 -11.87
C LYS A 47 -6.68 -19.97 -11.16
N GLY A 48 -7.06 -18.76 -11.55
CA GLY A 48 -6.54 -17.51 -11.02
C GLY A 48 -6.88 -17.25 -9.55
N ARG A 49 -6.24 -16.24 -8.97
CA ARG A 49 -6.50 -15.78 -7.60
C ARG A 49 -7.87 -15.09 -7.54
N THR A 50 -8.60 -15.29 -6.44
CA THR A 50 -9.74 -14.43 -6.07
C THR A 50 -9.24 -13.07 -5.61
N ILE A 51 -10.13 -12.07 -5.54
CA ILE A 51 -9.79 -10.75 -4.97
C ILE A 51 -9.30 -10.90 -3.52
N ALA A 52 -9.95 -11.75 -2.71
CA ALA A 52 -9.50 -12.09 -1.37
C ALA A 52 -8.05 -12.59 -1.33
N ALA A 53 -7.66 -13.44 -2.29
CA ALA A 53 -6.31 -13.98 -2.38
C ALA A 53 -5.28 -12.94 -2.86
N ILE A 54 -5.67 -12.01 -3.74
CA ILE A 54 -4.80 -10.90 -4.19
C ILE A 54 -4.53 -9.96 -3.01
N ILE A 55 -5.57 -9.52 -2.30
CA ILE A 55 -5.44 -8.59 -1.17
C ILE A 55 -4.68 -9.23 0.01
N THR A 56 -4.97 -10.50 0.30
CA THR A 56 -4.20 -11.27 1.29
C THR A 56 -2.72 -11.35 0.91
N HIS A 57 -2.42 -11.51 -0.38
CA HIS A 57 -1.04 -11.52 -0.85
C HIS A 57 -0.35 -10.17 -0.60
N VAL A 58 -1.02 -9.05 -0.91
CA VAL A 58 -0.46 -7.71 -0.65
C VAL A 58 -0.07 -7.55 0.82
N HIS A 59 -1.00 -7.84 1.72
CA HIS A 59 -0.76 -7.75 3.16
C HIS A 59 0.37 -8.71 3.62
N ASN A 60 0.33 -9.97 3.21
CA ASN A 60 1.32 -10.97 3.65
C ASN A 60 2.72 -10.71 3.06
N ILE A 61 2.83 -10.06 1.90
CA ILE A 61 4.10 -9.60 1.35
C ILE A 61 4.65 -8.40 2.14
N ARG A 62 3.82 -7.41 2.51
CA ARG A 62 4.21 -6.33 3.44
C ARG A 62 4.74 -6.88 4.76
N ARG A 63 4.08 -7.89 5.33
CA ARG A 63 4.59 -8.63 6.50
C ARG A 63 5.96 -9.25 6.25
N LYS A 64 6.16 -9.85 5.07
CA LYS A 64 7.45 -10.44 4.70
C LYS A 64 8.55 -9.38 4.66
N TRP A 65 8.28 -8.22 4.07
CA TRP A 65 9.21 -7.07 4.07
C TRP A 65 9.59 -6.64 5.47
N LEU A 66 8.59 -6.43 6.35
CA LEU A 66 8.81 -6.03 7.75
C LEU A 66 9.66 -7.05 8.49
N ARG A 67 9.30 -8.32 8.44
CA ARG A 67 10.05 -9.40 9.11
C ARG A 67 11.51 -9.48 8.67
N LEU A 68 11.79 -9.23 7.39
CA LEU A 68 13.13 -9.41 6.81
C LEU A 68 13.99 -8.13 6.80
N SER A 69 13.37 -6.95 6.87
CA SER A 69 14.06 -5.66 6.68
C SER A 69 13.96 -4.74 7.90
N ALA A 70 12.93 -4.90 8.74
CA ALA A 70 12.71 -4.12 9.96
C ALA A 70 12.20 -5.02 11.11
N PRO A 71 13.00 -6.02 11.54
CA PRO A 71 12.57 -7.00 12.54
C PRO A 71 12.31 -6.38 13.92
N HIS A 72 12.74 -5.13 14.16
CA HIS A 72 12.43 -4.37 15.37
C HIS A 72 11.02 -3.80 15.41
N LEU A 73 10.32 -3.72 14.27
CA LEU A 73 8.94 -3.27 14.23
C LEU A 73 7.99 -4.43 14.52
N LYS A 74 6.86 -4.12 15.17
CA LYS A 74 5.82 -5.10 15.44
C LYS A 74 5.31 -5.70 14.12
N LEU A 75 5.41 -7.02 13.99
CA LEU A 75 4.90 -7.75 12.83
C LEU A 75 3.37 -7.95 12.96
N PRO A 76 2.55 -7.47 12.01
CA PRO A 76 1.11 -7.74 12.01
C PRO A 76 0.79 -9.24 11.93
N ALA A 77 -0.43 -9.64 12.29
CA ALA A 77 -0.88 -11.04 12.12
C ALA A 77 -1.09 -11.37 10.63
N PRO A 78 -0.80 -12.61 10.16
CA PRO A 78 -1.08 -13.00 8.78
C PRO A 78 -2.57 -13.03 8.47
N LEU A 79 -2.92 -12.80 7.20
CA LEU A 79 -4.24 -13.14 6.68
C LEU A 79 -4.23 -14.52 6.02
N ASN A 80 -5.30 -15.28 6.22
CA ASN A 80 -5.57 -16.49 5.45
C ASN A 80 -6.56 -16.17 4.31
N ARG A 81 -6.11 -16.41 3.08
CA ARG A 81 -6.85 -16.09 1.85
C ARG A 81 -8.19 -16.82 1.75
N THR A 82 -8.35 -17.98 2.39
CA THR A 82 -9.58 -18.80 2.27
C THR A 82 -10.71 -18.33 3.19
N ASN A 83 -10.40 -17.66 4.30
CA ASN A 83 -11.40 -17.31 5.33
C ASN A 83 -11.43 -15.82 5.72
N CYS A 84 -10.44 -14.99 5.34
CA CYS A 84 -10.46 -13.56 5.68
C CYS A 84 -11.65 -12.82 5.07
N THR A 85 -12.33 -12.00 5.87
CA THR A 85 -13.39 -11.10 5.39
C THR A 85 -12.80 -9.83 4.78
N GLN A 86 -13.56 -9.13 3.94
CA GLN A 86 -13.17 -7.83 3.40
C GLN A 86 -12.88 -6.81 4.53
N LYS A 87 -13.64 -6.85 5.63
CA LYS A 87 -13.40 -6.01 6.82
C LYS A 87 -12.06 -6.35 7.49
N GLN A 88 -11.76 -7.63 7.70
CA GLN A 88 -10.46 -8.07 8.24
C GLN A 88 -9.31 -7.66 7.32
N ALA A 89 -9.49 -7.80 6.00
CA ALA A 89 -8.50 -7.42 5.02
C ALA A 89 -8.20 -5.91 5.02
N ARG A 90 -9.23 -5.06 5.12
CA ARG A 90 -9.06 -3.60 5.24
C ARG A 90 -8.27 -3.22 6.48
N ALA A 91 -8.65 -3.77 7.64
CA ALA A 91 -7.95 -3.50 8.90
C ALA A 91 -6.48 -3.96 8.86
N ALA A 92 -6.23 -5.16 8.33
CA ALA A 92 -4.87 -5.70 8.21
C ALA A 92 -4.01 -4.91 7.21
N LEU A 93 -4.60 -4.40 6.11
CA LEU A 93 -3.88 -3.52 5.19
C LEU A 93 -3.51 -2.19 5.86
N LEU A 94 -4.42 -1.54 6.59
CA LEU A 94 -4.14 -0.34 7.37
C LEU A 94 -3.00 -0.58 8.37
N GLU A 95 -3.06 -1.66 9.14
CA GLU A 95 -2.01 -2.01 10.12
C GLU A 95 -0.66 -2.22 9.43
N SER A 96 -0.62 -3.04 8.37
CA SER A 96 0.62 -3.31 7.63
C SER A 96 1.17 -2.09 6.91
N ALA A 97 0.32 -1.18 6.40
CA ALA A 97 0.74 0.06 5.79
C ALA A 97 1.36 1.01 6.81
N ALA A 98 0.79 1.13 8.00
CA ALA A 98 1.36 1.93 9.08
C ALA A 98 2.76 1.41 9.45
N ARG A 99 2.92 0.09 9.65
CA ARG A 99 4.24 -0.51 9.94
C ARG A 99 5.22 -0.33 8.78
N CYS A 100 4.77 -0.45 7.53
CA CYS A 100 5.61 -0.20 6.36
C CYS A 100 6.01 1.28 6.22
N SER A 101 5.16 2.21 6.65
CA SER A 101 5.48 3.65 6.68
C SER A 101 6.55 3.94 7.72
N GLU A 102 6.45 3.34 8.92
CA GLU A 102 7.51 3.39 9.94
C GLU A 102 8.83 2.81 9.42
N MET A 103 8.79 1.63 8.78
CA MET A 103 9.96 1.03 8.16
C MET A 103 10.59 1.93 7.08
N LEU A 104 9.77 2.60 6.28
CA LEU A 104 10.24 3.51 5.24
C LEU A 104 10.86 4.78 5.83
N ALA A 105 10.23 5.36 6.87
CA ALA A 105 10.78 6.50 7.59
C ALA A 105 12.14 6.16 8.22
N ASP A 106 12.25 5.00 8.88
CA ASP A 106 13.51 4.49 9.44
C ASP A 106 14.57 4.30 8.35
N ALA A 107 14.20 3.75 7.18
CA ALA A 107 15.12 3.54 6.07
C ALA A 107 15.71 4.86 5.52
N LEU A 108 14.91 5.93 5.56
CA LEU A 108 15.24 7.25 5.04
C LEU A 108 15.94 8.17 6.05
N SER A 109 15.93 7.82 7.35
CA SER A 109 16.51 8.65 8.43
C SER A 109 18.04 8.52 8.56
N GLN A 110 18.76 8.66 7.45
CA GLN A 110 20.22 8.55 7.43
C GLN A 110 20.90 9.72 8.18
N PRO A 111 22.02 9.49 8.90
CA PRO A 111 22.74 8.22 9.07
C PRO A 111 22.21 7.31 10.19
N GLN A 112 21.14 7.68 10.90
CA GLN A 112 20.59 6.93 12.05
C GLN A 112 19.65 5.76 11.65
N SER A 113 19.65 5.36 10.38
CA SER A 113 18.74 4.33 9.88
C SER A 113 18.98 2.97 10.55
N ARG A 114 17.88 2.33 10.97
CA ARG A 114 17.87 0.94 11.46
C ARG A 114 17.51 -0.07 10.36
N VAL A 115 17.18 0.44 9.17
CA VAL A 115 16.76 -0.34 8.00
C VAL A 115 17.75 -0.01 6.89
N GLU A 116 18.89 -0.70 6.90
CA GLU A 116 19.97 -0.44 5.93
C GLU A 116 19.75 -1.18 4.60
N THR A 117 19.12 -2.35 4.65
CA THR A 117 18.86 -3.17 3.47
C THR A 117 17.40 -3.57 3.37
N PHE A 118 16.90 -3.64 2.14
CA PHE A 118 15.56 -4.09 1.84
C PHE A 118 15.58 -5.51 1.27
N ARG A 119 14.86 -6.44 1.90
CA ARG A 119 14.72 -7.84 1.47
C ARG A 119 13.29 -8.14 1.08
N ARG A 120 13.07 -8.24 -0.24
CA ARG A 120 11.76 -8.48 -0.86
C ARG A 120 11.24 -9.90 -0.61
N ASP A 121 12.14 -10.88 -0.55
CA ASP A 121 11.87 -12.27 -0.23
C ASP A 121 13.11 -12.93 0.40
N GLY A 122 12.97 -14.13 0.98
CA GLY A 122 14.06 -14.86 1.61
C GLY A 122 15.15 -15.36 0.65
N TRP A 123 14.82 -15.49 -0.64
CA TRP A 123 15.76 -15.89 -1.70
C TRP A 123 16.29 -14.70 -2.51
N ALA A 124 15.73 -13.50 -2.32
CA ALA A 124 16.12 -12.33 -3.09
C ALA A 124 17.40 -11.71 -2.52
N LYS A 125 18.34 -11.33 -3.40
CA LYS A 125 19.51 -10.56 -2.99
C LYS A 125 19.07 -9.25 -2.33
N PRO A 126 19.60 -8.90 -1.14
CA PRO A 126 19.34 -7.60 -0.51
C PRO A 126 19.97 -6.48 -1.35
N TRP A 127 19.35 -5.31 -1.29
CA TRP A 127 19.83 -4.04 -1.84
C TRP A 127 19.72 -2.95 -0.76
N PRO A 128 20.41 -1.81 -0.89
CA PRO A 128 20.25 -0.69 0.03
C PRO A 128 18.79 -0.25 0.15
N ALA A 129 18.34 0.03 1.37
CA ALA A 129 17.03 0.61 1.60
C ALA A 129 17.02 2.11 1.23
N GLY A 130 15.85 2.67 0.91
CA GLY A 130 15.70 4.06 0.47
C GLY A 130 14.72 4.23 -0.69
N ALA A 131 14.99 5.16 -1.61
CA ALA A 131 14.07 5.51 -2.70
C ALA A 131 13.70 4.32 -3.62
N ALA A 132 14.65 3.43 -3.94
CA ALA A 132 14.37 2.24 -4.75
C ALA A 132 13.46 1.23 -4.04
N MET A 133 13.60 1.11 -2.71
CA MET A 133 12.69 0.34 -1.87
C MET A 133 11.27 0.93 -1.91
N PHE A 134 11.13 2.25 -1.72
CA PHE A 134 9.84 2.94 -1.85
C PHE A 134 9.18 2.67 -3.20
N ALA A 135 9.91 2.86 -4.30
CA ALA A 135 9.37 2.66 -5.65
C ALA A 135 8.88 1.22 -5.86
N TYR A 136 9.62 0.23 -5.35
CA TYR A 136 9.20 -1.17 -5.38
C TYR A 136 7.92 -1.41 -4.58
N MET A 137 7.83 -0.86 -3.36
CA MET A 137 6.67 -1.04 -2.48
C MET A 137 5.39 -0.48 -3.12
N ILE A 138 5.43 0.74 -3.67
CA ILE A 138 4.28 1.31 -4.40
C ILE A 138 3.97 0.51 -5.66
N SER A 139 4.99 0.12 -6.45
CA SER A 139 4.77 -0.62 -7.69
C SER A 139 4.08 -1.96 -7.45
N HIS A 140 4.46 -2.68 -6.39
CA HIS A 140 3.82 -3.93 -5.99
C HIS A 140 2.34 -3.72 -5.63
N ASP A 141 2.04 -2.73 -4.81
CA ASP A 141 0.67 -2.45 -4.38
C ASP A 141 -0.19 -1.98 -5.55
N ALA A 142 0.33 -1.08 -6.39
CA ALA A 142 -0.36 -0.58 -7.57
C ALA A 142 -0.64 -1.70 -8.58
N HIS A 143 0.32 -2.60 -8.82
CA HIS A 143 0.14 -3.77 -9.69
C HIS A 143 -1.05 -4.63 -9.23
N HIS A 144 -1.08 -5.00 -7.94
CA HIS A 144 -2.15 -5.83 -7.40
C HIS A 144 -3.48 -5.09 -7.26
N ARG A 145 -3.47 -3.77 -6.96
CA ARG A 145 -4.66 -2.92 -7.00
C ARG A 145 -5.29 -2.90 -8.39
N GLY A 146 -4.48 -2.77 -9.44
CA GLY A 146 -4.93 -2.86 -10.83
C GLY A 146 -5.57 -4.21 -11.15
N GLN A 147 -4.96 -5.32 -10.72
CA GLN A 147 -5.55 -6.65 -10.87
C GLN A 147 -6.90 -6.78 -10.17
N VAL A 148 -7.06 -6.20 -8.98
CA VAL A 148 -8.35 -6.20 -8.26
C VAL A 148 -9.40 -5.42 -9.04
N CYS A 149 -9.08 -4.22 -9.51
CA CYS A 149 -10.02 -3.40 -10.28
C CYS A 149 -10.48 -4.11 -11.56
N MET A 150 -9.54 -4.69 -12.31
CA MET A 150 -9.82 -5.43 -13.53
C MET A 150 -10.65 -6.68 -13.25
N LEU A 151 -10.27 -7.48 -12.24
CA LEU A 151 -10.98 -8.71 -11.91
C LEU A 151 -12.40 -8.44 -11.42
N ALA A 152 -12.61 -7.41 -10.61
CA ALA A 152 -13.95 -7.00 -10.18
C ALA A 152 -14.84 -6.67 -11.39
N HIS A 153 -14.31 -5.91 -12.35
CA HIS A 153 -15.01 -5.61 -13.60
C HIS A 153 -15.35 -6.87 -14.40
N GLN A 154 -14.38 -7.77 -14.61
CA GLN A 154 -14.57 -9.02 -15.36
C GLN A 154 -15.58 -9.97 -14.69
N LEU A 155 -15.73 -9.90 -13.38
CA LEU A 155 -16.71 -10.67 -12.61
C LEU A 155 -18.13 -10.06 -12.67
N GLY A 156 -18.33 -8.94 -13.36
CA GLY A 156 -19.62 -8.23 -13.42
C GLY A 156 -19.87 -7.29 -12.24
N PHE A 157 -18.85 -7.00 -11.43
CA PHE A 157 -18.92 -6.10 -10.27
C PHE A 157 -17.95 -4.91 -10.45
N PRO A 158 -18.12 -4.07 -11.50
CA PRO A 158 -17.22 -2.95 -11.72
C PRO A 158 -17.29 -1.97 -10.54
N LEU A 159 -16.14 -1.42 -10.15
CA LEU A 159 -16.09 -0.33 -9.19
C LEU A 159 -16.81 0.90 -9.76
N PRO A 160 -17.56 1.66 -8.93
CA PRO A 160 -18.20 2.89 -9.37
C PRO A 160 -17.16 3.95 -9.76
N THR A 161 -17.53 4.87 -10.67
CA THR A 161 -16.65 5.97 -11.14
C THR A 161 -16.05 6.77 -10.00
N LYS A 162 -16.79 6.98 -8.90
CA LYS A 162 -16.31 7.66 -7.69
C LYS A 162 -15.05 6.99 -7.12
N ALA A 163 -14.93 5.67 -7.20
CA ALA A 163 -13.77 4.92 -6.76
C ALA A 163 -12.65 4.93 -7.82
N THR A 164 -12.97 4.64 -9.09
CA THR A 164 -11.97 4.54 -10.16
C THR A 164 -11.32 5.87 -10.51
N ALA A 165 -12.06 6.99 -10.44
CA ALA A 165 -11.50 8.34 -10.52
C ALA A 165 -10.90 8.78 -9.17
N GLY A 166 -11.51 8.36 -8.06
CA GLY A 166 -11.09 8.75 -6.71
C GLY A 166 -9.66 8.35 -6.35
N ILE A 167 -9.18 7.21 -6.84
CA ILE A 167 -7.78 6.79 -6.64
C ILE A 167 -6.76 7.69 -7.36
N TRP A 168 -7.19 8.59 -8.26
CA TRP A 168 -6.32 9.55 -8.95
C TRP A 168 -6.42 10.97 -8.40
N GLY A 169 -7.32 11.24 -7.45
CA GLY A 169 -7.49 12.57 -6.86
C GLY A 169 -6.46 12.88 -5.77
N TRP A 170 -5.18 12.97 -6.12
CA TRP A 170 -4.06 13.01 -5.17
C TRP A 170 -4.17 14.14 -4.14
N GLU A 171 -4.59 15.34 -4.52
CA GLU A 171 -4.75 16.48 -3.61
C GLU A 171 -5.77 16.18 -2.50
N LYS A 172 -6.84 15.48 -2.85
CA LYS A 172 -7.85 15.03 -1.90
C LYS A 172 -7.32 13.91 -1.02
N LEU A 173 -6.65 12.92 -1.61
CA LEU A 173 -6.07 11.80 -0.85
C LEU A 173 -5.02 12.26 0.15
N TRP A 174 -4.18 13.22 -0.23
CA TRP A 174 -3.18 13.83 0.64
C TRP A 174 -3.83 14.41 1.90
N LYS A 175 -4.91 15.19 1.72
CA LYS A 175 -5.69 15.77 2.82
C LYS A 175 -6.39 14.71 3.68
N GLU A 176 -6.95 13.67 3.06
CA GLU A 176 -7.56 12.55 3.79
C GLU A 176 -6.54 11.78 4.65
N CYS A 177 -5.27 11.77 4.27
CA CYS A 177 -4.17 11.23 5.06
C CYS A 177 -3.66 12.21 6.15
N GLY A 178 -4.24 13.41 6.28
CA GLY A 178 -3.87 14.41 7.28
C GLY A 178 -2.72 15.32 6.86
N PHE A 179 -2.36 15.33 5.59
CA PHE A 179 -1.29 16.16 5.03
C PHE A 179 -1.86 17.39 4.29
N THR A 180 -1.03 18.37 3.95
CA THR A 180 -1.50 19.64 3.35
C THR A 180 -1.81 19.53 1.86
N HIS A 181 -0.82 19.23 1.03
CA HIS A 181 -0.91 19.05 -0.42
C HIS A 181 0.28 18.23 -0.94
N PRO A 182 0.17 17.59 -2.12
CA PRO A 182 1.32 17.01 -2.81
C PRO A 182 2.42 18.05 -3.01
N ARG A 183 3.67 17.70 -2.68
CA ARG A 183 4.84 18.58 -2.71
C ARG A 183 5.90 18.06 -3.68
#